data_AF-A0A4R7VJF4-F1
#
_entry.id   AF-A0A4R7VJF4-F1
#
_cell.length_a   1.000
_cell.length_b   1.000
_cell.length_c   1.000
_cell.angle_alpha   90.00
_cell.angle_beta   90.00
_cell.angle_gamma   90.00
#
_symmetry.space_group_name_H-M   'P 1'
#
loop_
_entity.id
_entity.type
_entity.pdbx_description
1 polymer ?
#
loop_
_entity_poly.entity_id
_entity_poly.type
_entity_poly.pdbx_seq_one_letter_code
_entity_poly.pdbx_strand_id
1 'polypeptide(L)'
;MQTDQNRLLALALLEIKTLLVDYLGSVVDAPTNVRVAAHIAYALHNEAEAVYTNADFALDGASQKIAAIDQILGVTDGAALLGRFDIET
;
A
#
# COMPACT_ATOMS: atom_id res chain seq x y z
N MET A 1 12.95 -17.53 -3.76
CA MET A 1 11.89 -18.33 -3.11
C MET A 1 11.25 -17.46 -2.05
N GLN A 2 9.94 -17.32 -2.07
CA GLN A 2 9.25 -16.71 -0.94
C GLN A 2 9.13 -17.70 0.22
N THR A 3 9.12 -17.15 1.43
CA THR A 3 8.96 -17.90 2.66
C THR A 3 7.54 -17.77 3.20
N ASP A 4 7.16 -18.65 4.13
CA ASP A 4 5.87 -18.54 4.81
C ASP A 4 5.71 -17.20 5.54
N GLN A 5 6.81 -16.59 6.00
CA GLN A 5 6.78 -15.23 6.57
C GLN A 5 6.29 -14.20 5.55
N ASN A 6 6.80 -14.23 4.32
CA ASN A 6 6.40 -13.26 3.28
C ASN A 6 4.92 -13.44 2.91
N ARG A 7 4.44 -14.69 2.81
CA ARG A 7 3.04 -14.99 2.51
C ARG A 7 2.11 -14.53 3.64
N LEU A 8 2.51 -14.69 4.90
CA LEU A 8 1.72 -14.20 6.04
C LEU A 8 1.62 -12.66 6.06
N LEU A 9 2.74 -11.96 5.81
CA LEU A 9 2.75 -10.49 5.74
C LEU A 9 1.88 -9.97 4.59
N ALA A 10 1.96 -10.60 3.42
CA ALA A 10 1.11 -10.27 2.28
C ALA A 10 -0.38 -10.51 2.57
N LEU A 11 -0.72 -11.64 3.17
CA LEU A 11 -2.10 -11.95 3.55
C LEU A 11 -2.64 -10.94 4.57
N ALA A 12 -1.83 -10.54 5.55
CA ALA A 12 -2.22 -9.52 6.52
C ALA A 12 -2.51 -8.16 5.85
N LEU A 13 -1.71 -7.75 4.87
CA LEU A 13 -1.94 -6.52 4.12
C LEU A 13 -3.23 -6.58 3.28
N LEU A 14 -3.53 -7.72 2.66
CA LEU A 14 -4.78 -7.95 1.94
C LEU A 14 -6.01 -7.86 2.86
N GLU A 15 -5.89 -8.39 4.08
CA GLU A 15 -6.95 -8.28 5.10
C GLU A 15 -7.15 -6.84 5.55
N ILE A 16 -6.07 -6.12 5.86
CA ILE A 16 -6.12 -4.69 6.22
C ILE A 16 -6.77 -3.87 5.10
N LYS A 17 -6.43 -4.13 3.83
CA LYS A 17 -7.08 -3.48 2.68
C LYS A 17 -8.59 -3.74 2.67
N THR A 18 -9.03 -4.94 3.02
CA THR A 18 -10.45 -5.31 3.06
C THR A 18 -11.17 -4.56 4.17
N LEU A 19 -10.58 -4.49 5.36
CA LEU A 19 -11.12 -3.74 6.50
C LEU A 19 -11.18 -2.22 6.25
N LEU A 20 -10.30 -1.70 5.40
CA LEU A 20 -10.18 -0.27 5.13
C LEU A 20 -10.89 0.21 3.84
N VAL A 21 -11.57 -0.68 3.11
CA VAL A 21 -12.11 -0.37 1.78
C VAL A 21 -13.08 0.83 1.77
N ASP A 22 -13.84 1.02 2.84
CA ASP A 22 -14.81 2.12 2.98
C ASP A 22 -14.16 3.50 3.17
N TYR A 23 -12.83 3.55 3.37
CA TYR A 23 -12.07 4.80 3.55
C TYR A 23 -11.34 5.26 2.27
N LEU A 24 -11.61 4.62 1.13
CA LEU A 24 -11.03 5.00 -0.16
C LEU A 24 -11.75 6.19 -0.81
N GLY A 25 -10.98 7.01 -1.52
CA GLY A 25 -11.47 8.20 -2.22
C GLY A 25 -11.17 9.51 -1.52
N SER A 26 -11.39 10.61 -2.25
CA SER A 26 -10.99 11.96 -1.85
C SER A 26 -11.97 12.67 -0.92
N VAL A 27 -13.20 12.18 -0.79
CA VAL A 27 -14.31 12.87 -0.08
C VAL A 27 -14.86 12.11 1.14
N VAL A 28 -14.19 11.04 1.57
CA VAL A 28 -14.62 10.29 2.76
C VAL A 28 -14.39 11.11 4.02
N ASP A 29 -15.43 11.22 4.85
CA ASP A 29 -15.36 11.87 6.17
C ASP A 29 -14.74 10.91 7.20
N ALA A 30 -13.42 10.89 7.25
CA ALA A 30 -12.63 10.10 8.19
C ALA A 30 -11.29 10.79 8.47
N PRO A 31 -10.63 10.49 9.61
CA PRO A 31 -9.31 11.02 9.93
C PRO A 31 -8.30 10.78 8.79
N THR A 32 -7.48 11.79 8.47
CA THR A 32 -6.53 11.73 7.35
C THR A 32 -5.61 10.52 7.41
N ASN A 33 -5.13 10.15 8.60
CA ASN A 33 -4.26 9.00 8.80
C ASN A 33 -4.94 7.66 8.45
N VAL A 34 -6.24 7.51 8.73
CA VAL A 34 -7.01 6.31 8.36
C VAL A 34 -7.18 6.23 6.85
N ARG A 35 -7.46 7.37 6.21
CA ARG A 35 -7.58 7.47 4.75
C ARG A 35 -6.26 7.18 4.05
N VAL A 36 -5.15 7.70 4.56
CA VAL A 36 -3.80 7.39 4.06
C VAL A 36 -3.53 5.88 4.18
N ALA A 37 -3.80 5.26 5.33
CA ALA A 37 -3.62 3.82 5.50
C ALA A 37 -4.44 3.00 4.49
N ALA A 38 -5.68 3.40 4.23
CA ALA A 38 -6.55 2.75 3.24
C ALA A 38 -5.96 2.84 1.82
N HIS A 39 -5.47 4.02 1.42
CA HIS A 39 -4.87 4.23 0.11
C HIS A 39 -3.53 3.50 -0.04
N ILE A 40 -2.72 3.40 1.02
CA ILE A 40 -1.47 2.60 0.98
C ILE A 40 -1.80 1.12 0.82
N ALA A 41 -2.74 0.60 1.61
CA ALA A 41 -3.17 -0.79 1.51
C ALA A 41 -3.74 -1.10 0.12
N TYR A 42 -4.47 -0.15 -0.47
CA TYR A 42 -4.96 -0.25 -1.84
C TYR A 42 -3.85 -0.06 -2.89
N ALA A 43 -2.82 0.75 -2.68
CA ALA A 43 -1.73 0.88 -3.64
C ALA A 43 -0.95 -0.43 -3.78
N LEU A 44 -0.83 -1.20 -2.70
CA LEU A 44 0.02 -2.39 -2.62
C LEU A 44 -0.72 -3.73 -2.76
N HIS A 45 -2.04 -3.74 -2.89
CA HIS A 45 -2.80 -5.00 -2.83
C HIS A 45 -2.47 -5.99 -3.94
N ASN A 46 -2.23 -5.54 -5.18
CA ASN A 46 -1.84 -6.44 -6.29
C ASN A 46 -0.49 -7.08 -6.01
N GLU A 47 0.43 -6.31 -5.45
CA GLU A 47 1.77 -6.75 -5.15
C GLU A 47 1.79 -7.66 -3.90
N ALA A 48 0.90 -7.42 -2.93
CA ALA A 48 0.62 -8.36 -1.86
C ALA A 48 0.05 -9.69 -2.39
N GLU A 49 -0.90 -9.64 -3.33
CA GLU A 49 -1.43 -10.84 -3.98
C GLU A 49 -0.34 -11.60 -4.76
N ALA A 50 0.52 -10.88 -5.50
CA ALA A 50 1.66 -11.47 -6.19
C ALA A 50 2.61 -12.16 -5.22
N VAL A 51 2.89 -11.53 -4.06
CA VAL A 51 3.66 -12.17 -2.99
C VAL A 51 2.96 -13.45 -2.56
N TYR A 52 1.72 -13.35 -2.08
CA TYR A 52 0.96 -14.48 -1.55
C TYR A 52 0.83 -15.70 -2.51
N THR A 53 0.70 -15.43 -3.81
CA THR A 53 0.52 -16.42 -4.89
C THR A 53 1.82 -16.85 -5.57
N ASN A 54 2.97 -16.33 -5.14
CA ASN A 54 4.29 -16.56 -5.73
C ASN A 54 4.37 -16.16 -7.23
N ALA A 55 3.72 -15.04 -7.58
CA ALA A 55 3.86 -14.34 -8.85
C ALA A 55 4.88 -13.19 -8.75
N ASP A 56 5.08 -12.47 -9.85
CA ASP A 56 6.08 -11.39 -9.94
C ASP A 56 5.61 -10.11 -9.24
N PHE A 57 6.49 -9.55 -8.39
CA PHE A 57 6.27 -8.27 -7.71
C PHE A 57 6.74 -7.11 -8.59
N ALA A 58 5.84 -6.20 -8.96
CA ALA A 58 6.15 -5.04 -9.79
C ALA A 58 6.49 -3.81 -8.93
N LEU A 59 7.76 -3.68 -8.53
CA LEU A 59 8.22 -2.60 -7.63
C LEU A 59 7.94 -1.20 -8.17
N ASP A 60 8.27 -0.93 -9.43
CA ASP A 60 8.07 0.39 -10.03
C ASP A 60 6.59 0.79 -10.06
N GLY A 61 5.71 -0.18 -10.35
CA GLY A 61 4.26 0.02 -10.37
C GLY A 61 3.71 0.32 -8.97
N ALA A 62 4.17 -0.41 -7.95
CA ALA A 62 3.82 -0.14 -6.55
C ALA A 62 4.23 1.26 -6.12
N SER A 63 5.48 1.65 -6.42
CA SER A 63 6.01 2.97 -6.06
C SER A 63 5.23 4.10 -6.73
N GLN A 64 4.87 3.96 -8.00
CA GLN A 64 4.03 4.94 -8.70
C GLN A 64 2.65 5.09 -8.06
N LYS A 65 2.00 3.97 -7.69
CA LYS A 65 0.70 4.00 -7.00
C LYS A 65 0.79 4.67 -5.63
N ILE A 66 1.85 4.40 -4.88
CA ILE A 66 2.10 5.06 -3.58
C ILE A 66 2.26 6.57 -3.76
N ALA A 67 3.05 7.01 -4.74
CA ALA A 67 3.25 8.43 -5.02
C ALA A 67 1.94 9.14 -5.42
N ALA A 68 1.01 8.45 -6.09
CA ALA A 68 -0.28 9.02 -6.48
C ALA A 68 -1.20 9.34 -5.28
N ILE A 69 -0.99 8.73 -4.12
CA ILE A 69 -1.80 8.96 -2.91
C ILE A 69 -1.78 10.44 -2.50
N ASP A 70 -0.62 11.05 -2.60
CA ASP A 70 -0.38 12.45 -2.22
C ASP A 70 -1.26 13.40 -3.05
N GLN A 71 -1.48 13.09 -4.33
CA GLN A 71 -2.37 13.86 -5.21
C GLN A 71 -3.86 13.63 -4.90
N ILE A 72 -4.22 12.42 -4.50
CA ILE A 72 -5.62 12.06 -4.18
C ILE A 72 -6.07 12.73 -2.87
N LEU A 73 -5.19 12.77 -1.88
CA LEU A 73 -5.52 13.21 -0.52
C LEU A 73 -4.99 14.60 -0.17
N GLY A 74 -4.11 15.19 -0.99
CA GLY A 74 -3.48 16.48 -0.69
C GLY A 74 -2.48 16.39 0.47
N VAL A 75 -1.71 15.30 0.53
CA VAL A 75 -0.76 14.98 1.61
C VAL A 75 0.65 14.70 1.05
N THR A 76 1.59 14.29 1.91
CA THR A 76 2.96 13.89 1.52
C THR A 76 3.38 12.54 2.11
N ASP A 77 2.42 11.76 2.62
CA ASP A 77 2.67 10.49 3.29
C ASP A 77 3.21 9.41 2.33
N GLY A 78 2.76 9.41 1.07
CA GLY A 78 3.24 8.51 0.04
C GLY A 78 4.73 8.76 -0.26
N ALA A 79 5.09 10.02 -0.52
CA ALA A 79 6.48 10.42 -0.70
C ALA A 79 7.34 10.12 0.54
N ALA A 80 6.82 10.36 1.74
CA ALA A 80 7.54 10.04 2.99
C ALA A 80 7.79 8.53 3.15
N LEU A 81 6.84 7.69 2.77
CA LEU A 81 7.00 6.23 2.79
C LEU A 81 8.07 5.78 1.79
N LEU A 82 8.02 6.27 0.55
CA LEU A 82 9.02 5.95 -0.48
C LEU A 82 10.41 6.45 -0.09
N GLY A 83 10.51 7.66 0.47
CA GLY A 83 11.77 8.19 0.96
C GLY A 83 12.39 7.37 2.09
N ARG A 84 11.60 6.61 2.86
CA ARG A 84 12.10 5.63 3.86
C ARG A 84 12.55 4.32 3.24
N PHE A 85 11.96 3.93 2.11
CA PHE A 85 12.33 2.74 1.36
C PHE A 85 13.65 2.94 0.59
N ASP A 86 13.84 4.14 0.03
CA ASP A 86 15.05 4.54 -0.71
C ASP A 86 16.23 4.95 0.20
N ILE A 87 16.12 4.80 1.53
CA ILE A 87 17.28 4.94 2.42
C ILE A 87 18.19 3.74 2.17
N GLU A 88 19.16 3.92 1.27
CA GLU A 88 20.19 2.94 0.93
C GLU A 88 20.74 2.23 2.17
N THR A 89 20.77 0.90 2.11
CA THR A 89 21.76 0.03 2.78
C THR A 89 23.14 0.25 2.20
#